data_AF-A0A0F9AN70-F1
#
_entry.id   AF-A0A0F9AN70-F1
#
_cell.length_a   1.000
_cell.length_b   1.000
_cell.length_c   1.000
_cell.angle_alpha   90.00
_cell.angle_beta   90.00
_cell.angle_gamma   90.00
#
_symmetry.space_group_name_H-M   'P 1'
#
loop_
_entity.id
_entity.type
_entity.pdbx_description
1 polymer ?
#
loop_
_entity_poly.entity_id
_entity_poly.type
_entity_poly.pdbx_seq_one_letter_code
_entity_poly.pdbx_strand_id
1 'polypeptide(L)' 'MFEAEDLIKQSIKRHSPHIAVACSFGKDSITVLHMALKYDPNIKVIFENTGVEFPETLQYKERMKKEWNLNLYETKP' A
#
# COMPACT_ATOMS: atom_id res chain seq x y z
N MET A 1 -19.84 -9.62 13.18
CA MET A 1 -19.49 -8.80 12.01
C MET A 1 -18.03 -8.45 12.18
N PHE A 2 -17.13 -8.85 11.27
CA PHE A 2 -15.72 -8.46 11.36
C PHE A 2 -15.56 -7.05 10.82
N GLU A 3 -14.79 -6.21 11.52
CA GLU A 3 -14.41 -4.91 10.98
C GLU A 3 -13.28 -5.08 9.95
N ALA A 4 -13.12 -4.12 9.04
CA ALA A 4 -12.11 -4.20 7.99
C ALA A 4 -10.68 -4.33 8.57
N GLU A 5 -10.39 -3.62 9.66
CA GLU A 5 -9.08 -3.69 10.33
C GLU A 5 -8.79 -5.08 10.92
N ASP A 6 -9.80 -5.82 11.39
CA ASP A 6 -9.61 -7.19 11.90
C ASP A 6 -9.10 -8.12 10.81
N LEU A 7 -9.64 -8.02 9.59
CA LEU A 7 -9.22 -8.83 8.45
C LEU A 7 -7.80 -8.47 8.01
N ILE A 8 -7.45 -7.18 8.02
CA ILE A 8 -6.10 -6.71 7.69
C ILE A 8 -5.09 -7.27 8.70
N LYS A 9 -5.37 -7.11 10.00
CA LYS A 9 -4.52 -7.60 11.07
C LYS A 9 -4.32 -9.12 11.00
N GLN A 10 -5.40 -9.88 10.79
CA GLN A 10 -5.32 -11.33 10.65
C GLN A 10 -4.52 -11.74 9.41
N SER A 11 -4.68 -11.04 8.29
CA SER A 11 -3.96 -11.31 7.06
C SER A 11 -2.46 -11.06 7.22
N ILE A 12 -2.07 -9.92 7.81
CA ILE A 12 -0.67 -9.61 8.10
C ILE A 12 -0.07 -10.69 9.01
N LYS A 13 -0.75 -11.06 10.10
CA LYS A 13 -0.28 -12.11 11.01
C LYS A 13 -0.12 -13.46 10.32
N ARG A 14 -1.03 -13.82 9.41
CA ARG A 14 -1.03 -15.13 8.74
C ARG A 14 0.01 -15.25 7.64
N HIS A 15 0.29 -14.16 6.93
CA HIS A 15 1.09 -14.19 5.71
C HIS A 15 2.45 -13.50 5.83
N SER A 16 2.76 -12.84 6.95
CA SER A 16 4.09 -12.26 7.18
C SER A 16 5.19 -13.34 7.12
N PRO A 17 6.34 -13.09 6.46
CA PRO A 17 6.74 -11.83 5.81
C PRO A 17 6.38 -11.74 4.32
N HIS A 18 5.58 -12.68 3.80
CA HIS A 18 5.24 -12.83 2.38
C HIS A 18 3.90 -12.15 2.01
N ILE A 19 3.62 -10.99 2.58
CA ILE A 19 2.45 -10.18 2.27
C ILE A 19 2.87 -8.82 1.72
N ALA A 20 2.04 -8.25 0.85
CA ALA A 20 2.19 -6.89 0.37
C ALA A 20 0.82 -6.22 0.21
N VAL A 21 0.80 -4.90 0.27
CA VAL A 21 -0.35 -4.08 -0.12
C VAL A 21 -0.13 -3.60 -1.54
N ALA A 22 -0.97 -4.05 -2.47
CA ALA A 22 -1.05 -3.43 -3.79
C ALA A 22 -1.73 -2.07 -3.63
N CYS A 23 -1.06 -0.99 -4.06
CA CYS A 23 -1.54 0.37 -3.89
C CYS A 23 -1.43 1.15 -5.19
N SER A 24 -2.57 1.45 -5.81
CA SER A 24 -2.66 2.32 -7.00
C SER A 24 -2.56 3.81 -6.69
N PHE A 25 -2.38 4.18 -5.41
CA PHE A 25 -2.42 5.57 -4.93
C PHE A 25 -3.75 6.31 -5.15
N GLY A 26 -4.84 5.58 -5.42
CA GLY A 26 -6.21 6.06 -5.31
C GLY A 26 -6.76 6.05 -3.88
N LYS A 27 -7.94 6.65 -3.67
CA LYS A 27 -8.56 6.83 -2.34
C LYS A 27 -8.68 5.53 -1.53
N ASP A 28 -9.14 4.45 -2.15
CA ASP A 28 -9.43 3.19 -1.45
C ASP A 28 -8.12 2.45 -1.13
N SER A 29 -7.20 2.43 -2.09
CA SER A 29 -5.85 1.86 -1.93
C SER A 29 -5.07 2.53 -0.79
N ILE A 30 -5.10 3.86 -0.71
CA ILE A 30 -4.47 4.61 0.38
C ILE A 30 -5.14 4.34 1.71
N THR A 31 -6.47 4.19 1.74
CA THR A 31 -7.21 3.88 2.97
C THR A 31 -6.79 2.51 3.51
N VAL A 32 -6.70 1.50 2.65
CA VAL A 32 -6.22 0.16 3.02
C VAL A 32 -4.76 0.19 3.47
N LEU A 33 -3.90 0.88 2.73
CA LEU A 33 -2.49 1.03 3.10
C LEU A 33 -2.33 1.69 4.47
N HIS A 34 -3.06 2.78 4.73
CA HIS A 34 -3.04 3.47 6.01
C HIS A 34 -3.47 2.54 7.17
N MET A 35 -4.51 1.73 6.98
CA MET A 35 -4.91 0.72 7.99
C MET A 35 -3.82 -0.34 8.19
N ALA A 36 -3.17 -0.81 7.13
CA ALA A 36 -2.11 -1.82 7.21
C ALA A 36 -0.85 -1.30 7.93
N LEU A 37 -0.45 -0.05 7.67
CA LEU A 37 0.72 0.58 8.28
C LEU A 37 0.63 0.71 9.82
N LYS A 38 -0.59 0.76 10.38
CA LYS A 38 -0.80 0.73 11.84
C LYS A 38 -0.34 -0.58 12.47
N TYR A 39 -0.35 -1.68 11.71
CA TYR A 39 -0.03 -3.02 12.19
C TYR A 39 1.36 -3.49 11.76
N ASP A 40 1.80 -3.11 10.56
CA ASP A 40 3.16 -3.34 10.06
C ASP A 40 3.66 -2.08 9.33
N PRO A 41 4.43 -1.22 10.01
CA PRO A 41 4.97 0.01 9.42
C PRO A 41 5.95 -0.22 8.27
N ASN A 42 6.51 -1.43 8.13
CA ASN A 42 7.47 -1.77 7.08
C ASN A 42 6.88 -2.73 6.03
N ILE A 43 5.56 -2.90 6.02
CA ILE A 43 4.86 -3.77 5.07
C ILE A 43 5.22 -3.39 3.64
N LYS A 44 5.46 -4.40 2.81
CA LYS A 44 5.77 -4.20 1.40
C LYS A 44 4.59 -3.54 0.69
N VAL A 45 4.85 -2.46 -0.04
CA VAL A 45 3.85 -1.80 -0.90
C VAL A 45 4.24 -2.01 -2.34
N ILE A 46 3.29 -2.38 -3.20
CA ILE A 46 3.53 -2.60 -4.63
C ILE A 46 2.69 -1.62 -5.44
N PHE A 47 3.36 -0.88 -6.31
CA PHE A 47 2.74 -0.04 -7.33
C PHE A 47 3.00 -0.62 -8.71
N GLU A 48 1.94 -1.03 -9.39
CA GLU A 48 2.03 -1.42 -10.80
C GLU A 48 1.97 -0.14 -11.66
N ASN A 49 3.11 0.26 -12.22
CA ASN A 49 3.16 1.41 -13.11
C ASN A 49 2.84 0.96 -14.54
N THR A 50 1.62 1.25 -14.98
CA THR A 50 1.12 0.92 -16.32
C THR A 50 1.77 1.74 -17.45
N GLY A 51 2.50 2.81 -17.12
CA GLY A 51 3.05 3.76 -18.08
C GLY A 51 2.07 4.83 -18.57
N VAL A 52 0.79 4.75 -18.20
CA VAL A 52 -0.27 5.71 -18.59
C VAL A 52 -0.96 6.38 -17.41
N GLU A 53 -0.31 6.35 -16.24
CA GLU A 53 -0.79 6.98 -15.02
C GLU A 53 -0.86 8.50 -15.17
N PHE A 54 -1.84 9.12 -14.53
CA PHE A 54 -1.91 10.57 -14.45
C PHE A 54 -0.65 11.14 -13.77
N PRO A 55 -0.07 12.25 -14.28
CA PRO A 55 1.09 12.89 -13.63
C PRO A 55 0.86 13.18 -12.15
N GLU A 56 -0.36 13.56 -11.78
CA GLU A 56 -0.79 13.82 -10.41
C GLU A 56 -0.72 12.57 -9.53
N THR A 57 -1.06 11.40 -10.07
CA THR A 57 -0.92 10.10 -9.36
C THR A 57 0.54 9.82 -9.06
N LEU A 58 1.43 10.03 -10.02
CA LEU A 58 2.86 9.81 -9.84
C LEU A 58 3.47 10.79 -8.81
N GLN A 59 3.08 12.06 -8.86
CA GLN A 59 3.49 13.06 -7.88
C GLN A 59 2.97 12.71 -6.48
N TYR A 60 1.70 12.30 -6.38
CA TYR A 60 1.11 11.90 -5.12
C TYR A 60 1.78 10.66 -4.53
N LYS A 61 2.06 9.64 -5.35
CA LYS A 61 2.85 8.47 -4.96
C LYS A 61 4.19 8.86 -4.35
N GLU A 62 4.96 9.70 -5.03
CA GLU A 62 6.28 10.12 -4.53
C GLU A 62 6.18 10.94 -3.23
N ARG A 63 5.14 11.77 -3.08
CA ARG A 63 4.86 12.48 -1.83
C ARG A 63 4.57 11.50 -0.70
N MET A 64 3.64 10.57 -0.89
CA MET A 64 3.24 9.61 0.14
C MET A 64 4.38 8.66 0.51
N LYS A 65 5.18 8.21 -0.47
CA LYS A 65 6.38 7.41 -0.23
C LYS A 65 7.32 8.08 0.77
N LYS A 66 7.57 9.38 0.59
CA LYS A 66 8.46 10.17 1.46
C LYS A 66 7.82 10.45 2.81
N GLU A 67 6.59 10.95 2.83
CA GLU A 67 5.90 11.35 4.07
C GLU A 67 5.65 10.18 5.01
N TRP A 68 5.34 8.99 4.46
CA TRP A 68 5.03 7.79 5.25
C TRP A 68 6.19 6.81 5.32
N ASN A 69 7.36 7.14 4.75
CA ASN A 69 8.54 6.29 4.69
C ASN A 69 8.24 4.87 4.18
N LEU A 70 7.53 4.77 3.05
CA LEU A 70 7.00 3.50 2.55
C LEU A 70 8.10 2.58 2.00
N ASN A 71 7.99 1.29 2.33
CA ASN A 71 8.73 0.20 1.68
C ASN A 71 8.12 -0.13 0.30
N LEU A 72 8.19 0.85 -0.61
CA LEU A 72 7.53 0.85 -1.92
C LEU A 72 8.39 0.21 -3.01
N TYR A 73 7.81 -0.75 -3.70
CA TYR A 73 8.33 -1.36 -4.92
C TYR A 73 7.46 -0.95 -6.10
N GLU A 74 8.11 -0.58 -7.19
CA GLU A 74 7.45 -0.25 -8.44
C GLU A 74 7.74 -1.35 -9.46
N THR A 75 6.67 -1.88 -10.03
CA THR A 75 6.70 -2.86 -11.13
C THR A 75 6.26 -2.19 -12.42
N LYS A 76 6.68 -2.77 -13.54
CA LYS A 76 6.39 -2.31 -14.90
C LYS A 76 6.15 -3.54 -15.79
N PRO A 77 5.27 -3.43 -16.80
CA PRO A 77 5.11 -4.45 -17.84
C PRO A 77 6.40 -4.74 -18.62
#